data_AF-F1KXA8-F1
#
_entry.id   AF-F1KXA8-F1
#
_cell.length_a   1.000
_cell.length_b   1.000
_cell.length_c   1.000
_cell.angle_alpha   90.00
_cell.angle_beta   90.00
_cell.angle_gamma   90.00
#
_symmetry.space_group_name_H-M   'P 1'
#
loop_
_entity.id
_entity.type
_entity.pdbx_description
1 polymer ?
#
loop_
_entity_poly.entity_id
_entity_poly.type
_entity_poly.pdbx_seq_one_letter_code
_entity_poly.pdbx_strand_id
1 'polypeptide(L)'
;METVSSFSVLHVPAHPLLHASNCGRIASVFTPFFFSHVELQDVRCLFVQTVCNPQALEPQKFAYSRLTVQVYLKCVLRCDLILSLRTIMQKRGGSVSSSAECTSDSDSESSEERVIAWTTAKIFLTAFLFRALLVCYGPVHDYLFDVNFTDVDYKVFTDAAAYVRRGRSPYERATYRYTPLLAWLLVPNTVWPEFGKMMFCVLDVAVGYVCYEMATTLLLARMSSKRTHSQITRKAKQAIVMFWLANPLTAIISARGNADVVVCAAVVYTLRLLLNNQWLLAAMVHGLIAVQLKIYPLIYLPSIFLYISNVRIATGYLDYCRKFLLNWKGFVFVLVSLISFALSVLVYFLLYGNRYLHESLLYHISRTDTRHNFSPYFYSFYLLDGEATFSQLIGRIAFGPQAALIFFISIRFYDDLPFCWMLITMVFIAFNKVCTSQYFVWFICLLPIAQRSIEMSLKRSVVLSSMWIIAQATWLLPAYFLEFWGVDSFLFIWLASLLFFSTNVFLVVQLITHYRDPFQR
;
A
#
# COMPACT_ATOMS: atom_id res chain seq x y z
N MET A 1 45.20 -0.60 37.39
CA MET A 1 46.44 -0.84 36.64
C MET A 1 46.04 -1.69 35.44
N GLU A 2 45.57 -1.05 34.37
CA GLU A 2 46.38 -0.58 33.21
C GLU A 2 46.73 -1.74 32.27
N THR A 3 46.63 -1.71 30.93
CA THR A 3 45.97 -0.90 29.87
C THR A 3 46.48 -1.47 28.52
N VAL A 4 45.63 -1.49 27.45
CA VAL A 4 45.94 -1.13 26.02
C VAL A 4 46.90 -2.09 25.24
N SER A 5 46.85 -2.41 23.94
CA SER A 5 46.24 -2.03 22.62
C SER A 5 46.39 -3.28 21.69
N SER A 6 45.84 -3.47 20.48
CA SER A 6 45.75 -2.62 19.29
C SER A 6 44.90 -3.32 18.20
N PHE A 7 43.99 -2.58 17.55
CA PHE A 7 43.27 -2.96 16.33
C PHE A 7 43.93 -2.30 15.11
N SER A 8 44.15 -3.06 14.03
CA SER A 8 44.68 -2.54 12.76
C SER A 8 43.54 -2.37 11.74
N VAL A 9 43.43 -1.15 11.21
CA VAL A 9 42.50 -0.72 10.16
C VAL A 9 43.06 -1.07 8.78
N LEU A 10 42.25 -1.70 7.93
CA LEU A 10 42.58 -2.00 6.53
C LEU A 10 41.97 -0.93 5.61
N HIS A 11 42.83 -0.15 4.96
CA HIS A 11 42.49 0.85 3.95
C HIS A 11 41.97 0.19 2.66
N VAL A 12 40.85 0.70 2.12
CA VAL A 12 40.35 0.43 0.76
C VAL A 12 40.56 1.70 -0.08
N PRO A 13 41.09 1.61 -1.33
CA PRO A 13 41.48 2.78 -2.11
C PRO A 13 40.27 3.47 -2.78
N ALA A 14 40.37 4.80 -2.91
CA ALA A 14 39.38 5.65 -3.58
C ALA A 14 39.38 5.45 -5.11
N HIS A 15 38.20 5.24 -5.69
CA HIS A 15 37.98 5.30 -7.15
C HIS A 15 37.81 6.76 -7.62
N PRO A 16 38.13 7.08 -8.90
CA PRO A 16 38.39 8.44 -9.34
C PRO A 16 37.11 9.26 -9.50
N LEU A 17 37.22 10.52 -9.05
CA LEU A 17 36.24 11.59 -9.16
C LEU A 17 35.73 11.77 -10.59
N LEU A 18 34.40 11.78 -10.73
CA LEU A 18 33.72 12.32 -11.91
C LEU A 18 34.12 13.80 -12.09
N HIS A 19 34.78 14.11 -13.20
CA HIS A 19 35.13 15.48 -13.58
C HIS A 19 33.91 16.40 -13.59
N ALA A 20 34.06 17.60 -13.02
CA ALA A 20 33.05 18.65 -12.86
C ALA A 20 32.28 19.05 -14.16
N SER A 21 32.81 18.72 -15.34
CA SER A 21 32.16 19.01 -16.63
C SER A 21 30.95 18.11 -16.93
N ASN A 22 30.83 16.92 -16.32
CA ASN A 22 29.70 16.01 -16.52
C ASN A 22 28.49 16.31 -15.61
N CYS A 23 28.71 16.88 -14.42
CA CYS A 23 27.62 17.30 -13.52
C CYS A 23 26.76 18.43 -14.11
N GLY A 24 27.36 19.34 -14.89
CA GLY A 24 26.64 20.41 -15.59
C GLY A 24 25.68 19.90 -16.67
N ARG A 25 26.00 18.77 -17.32
CA ARG A 25 25.17 18.19 -18.39
C ARG A 25 23.98 17.39 -17.86
N ILE A 26 24.14 16.67 -16.75
CA ILE A 26 23.02 15.96 -16.10
C ILE A 26 22.00 16.96 -15.54
N ALA A 27 22.47 18.07 -14.96
CA ALA A 27 21.60 19.14 -14.49
C ALA A 27 20.78 19.78 -15.64
N SER A 28 21.38 19.95 -16.85
CA SER A 28 20.70 20.58 -17.99
C SER A 28 19.55 19.77 -18.62
N VAL A 29 19.53 18.44 -18.44
CA VAL A 29 18.52 17.54 -19.03
C VAL A 29 17.21 17.53 -18.22
N PHE A 30 17.26 17.82 -16.92
CA PHE A 30 16.08 17.81 -16.02
C PHE A 30 15.48 19.19 -15.72
N THR A 31 16.16 20.28 -16.11
CA THR A 31 15.83 21.65 -15.68
C THR A 31 14.68 22.41 -16.37
N PRO A 32 14.23 22.15 -17.61
CA PRO A 32 13.28 23.08 -18.24
C PRO A 32 11.81 22.93 -17.80
N PHE A 33 11.44 21.89 -17.05
CA PHE A 33 10.01 21.55 -16.88
C PHE A 33 9.34 22.00 -15.57
N PHE A 34 10.08 22.50 -14.57
CA PHE A 34 9.54 22.59 -13.21
C PHE A 34 9.77 23.90 -12.40
N PHE A 35 10.59 24.86 -12.85
CA PHE A 35 10.99 25.98 -11.99
C PHE A 35 10.94 27.36 -12.67
N SER A 36 10.63 28.40 -11.88
CA SER A 36 10.85 29.80 -12.25
C SER A 36 12.34 30.17 -12.08
N HIS A 37 12.82 31.18 -12.82
CA HIS A 37 14.25 31.51 -12.94
C HIS A 37 14.97 31.77 -11.60
N VAL A 38 14.22 32.15 -10.56
CA VAL A 38 14.70 32.43 -9.18
C VAL A 38 14.87 31.14 -8.36
N GLU A 39 13.93 30.18 -8.44
CA GLU A 39 14.03 28.88 -7.75
C GLU A 39 15.15 27.99 -8.33
N LEU A 40 15.54 28.23 -9.58
CA LEU A 40 16.67 27.58 -10.27
C LEU A 40 18.05 27.96 -9.71
N GLN A 41 18.20 29.17 -9.15
CA GLN A 41 19.46 29.63 -8.56
C GLN A 41 19.70 29.01 -7.19
N ASP A 42 18.65 28.86 -6.38
CA ASP A 42 18.75 28.30 -5.02
C ASP A 42 19.06 26.79 -5.03
N VAL A 43 18.42 26.03 -5.92
CA VAL A 43 18.68 24.58 -6.06
C VAL A 43 20.08 24.31 -6.60
N ARG A 44 20.56 25.13 -7.57
CA ARG A 44 21.95 25.04 -8.06
C ARG A 44 22.97 25.42 -6.98
N CYS A 45 22.71 26.48 -6.21
CA CYS A 45 23.60 26.89 -5.11
C CYS A 45 23.70 25.84 -4.01
N LEU A 46 22.57 25.26 -3.57
CA LEU A 46 22.59 24.21 -2.54
C LEU A 46 23.28 22.92 -3.02
N PHE A 47 23.07 22.51 -4.27
CA PHE A 47 23.71 21.31 -4.82
C PHE A 47 25.23 21.49 -4.96
N VAL A 48 25.71 22.67 -5.39
CA VAL A 48 27.14 22.97 -5.52
C VAL A 48 27.81 23.13 -4.15
N GLN A 49 27.17 23.78 -3.17
CA GLN A 49 27.74 23.94 -1.83
C GLN A 49 27.92 22.62 -1.07
N THR A 50 27.01 21.65 -1.26
CA THR A 50 27.05 20.36 -0.54
C THR A 50 28.11 19.41 -1.12
N VAL A 51 28.39 19.49 -2.43
CA VAL A 51 29.47 18.71 -3.08
C VAL A 51 30.86 19.29 -2.76
N CYS A 52 30.95 20.60 -2.49
CA CYS A 52 32.22 21.28 -2.24
C CYS A 52 32.59 21.45 -0.75
N ASN A 53 31.66 21.30 0.22
CA ASN A 53 31.99 21.42 1.64
C ASN A 53 31.14 20.51 2.56
N PRO A 54 31.64 19.30 2.92
CA PRO A 54 30.92 18.31 3.72
C PRO A 54 30.69 18.67 5.20
N GLN A 55 31.26 19.76 5.73
CA GLN A 55 31.26 20.03 7.17
C GLN A 55 30.12 20.95 7.68
N ALA A 56 29.19 21.37 6.81
CA ALA A 56 28.08 22.27 7.16
C ALA A 56 26.70 21.57 7.13
N LEU A 57 26.52 20.48 7.89
CA LEU A 57 25.40 19.55 7.69
C LEU A 57 24.13 19.79 8.54
N GLU A 58 24.17 20.54 9.65
CA GLU A 58 22.99 20.65 10.54
C GLU A 58 21.82 21.48 9.97
N PRO A 59 22.01 22.70 9.44
CA PRO A 59 20.90 23.49 8.87
C PRO A 59 20.37 22.91 7.55
N GLN A 60 21.21 22.17 6.82
CA GLN A 60 20.90 21.65 5.50
C GLN A 60 19.98 20.41 5.55
N LYS A 61 20.08 19.57 6.60
CA LYS A 61 19.20 18.39 6.81
C LYS A 61 17.71 18.77 6.84
N PHE A 62 17.36 19.91 7.47
CA PHE A 62 15.98 20.40 7.51
C PHE A 62 15.51 21.01 6.17
N ALA A 63 16.41 21.62 5.40
CA ALA A 63 16.09 22.24 4.12
C ALA A 63 15.70 21.18 3.05
N TYR A 64 16.42 20.06 2.97
CA TYR A 64 16.13 18.98 2.01
C TYR A 64 14.81 18.26 2.29
N SER A 65 14.51 17.96 3.56
CA SER A 65 13.24 17.37 3.98
C SER A 65 12.07 18.33 3.69
N ARG A 66 12.22 19.63 4.01
CA ARG A 66 11.21 20.66 3.68
C ARG A 66 11.01 20.81 2.18
N LEU A 67 12.06 20.82 1.37
CA LEU A 67 11.95 20.99 -0.07
C LEU A 67 11.21 19.81 -0.73
N THR A 68 11.53 18.57 -0.32
CA THR A 68 10.87 17.35 -0.82
C THR A 68 9.38 17.34 -0.49
N VAL A 69 9.03 17.68 0.75
CA VAL A 69 7.64 17.80 1.22
C VAL A 69 6.92 18.97 0.55
N GLN A 70 7.58 20.12 0.36
CA GLN A 70 6.99 21.28 -0.32
C GLN A 70 6.75 21.04 -1.81
N VAL A 71 7.67 20.37 -2.51
CA VAL A 71 7.47 19.98 -3.92
C VAL A 71 6.30 19.01 -4.03
N TYR A 72 6.22 18.02 -3.12
CA TYR A 72 5.11 17.08 -3.07
C TYR A 72 3.77 17.78 -2.79
N LEU A 73 3.68 18.58 -1.71
CA LEU A 73 2.47 19.33 -1.39
C LEU A 73 2.10 20.31 -2.49
N LYS A 74 3.05 21.01 -3.14
CA LYS A 74 2.73 21.91 -4.26
C LYS A 74 2.19 21.14 -5.47
N CYS A 75 2.72 19.96 -5.79
CA CYS A 75 2.23 19.11 -6.88
C CYS A 75 0.85 18.49 -6.58
N VAL A 76 0.63 18.03 -5.35
CA VAL A 76 -0.62 17.39 -4.90
C VAL A 76 -1.71 18.45 -4.66
N LEU A 77 -1.40 19.55 -3.97
CA LEU A 77 -2.34 20.65 -3.72
C LEU A 77 -2.70 21.40 -5.01
N ARG A 78 -1.82 21.53 -6.01
CA ARG A 78 -2.25 22.08 -7.31
C ARG A 78 -3.26 21.18 -8.03
N CYS A 79 -3.15 19.85 -7.87
CA CYS A 79 -4.16 18.92 -8.37
C CYS A 79 -5.47 19.04 -7.58
N ASP A 80 -5.42 19.08 -6.25
CA ASP A 80 -6.62 19.04 -5.40
C ASP A 80 -7.35 20.39 -5.24
N LEU A 81 -6.61 21.50 -5.11
CA LEU A 81 -7.19 22.83 -4.87
C LEU A 81 -7.93 23.35 -6.11
N ILE A 82 -7.39 23.11 -7.31
CA ILE A 82 -7.99 23.54 -8.57
C ILE A 82 -9.26 22.72 -8.90
N LEU A 83 -9.31 21.44 -8.51
CA LEU A 83 -10.47 20.56 -8.74
C LEU A 83 -11.55 20.70 -7.66
N SER A 84 -11.19 20.90 -6.39
CA SER A 84 -12.15 21.10 -5.30
C SER A 84 -12.80 22.48 -5.33
N LEU A 85 -12.06 23.55 -5.61
CA LEU A 85 -12.63 24.90 -5.71
C LEU A 85 -13.64 25.02 -6.86
N ARG A 86 -13.41 24.36 -8.01
CA ARG A 86 -14.37 24.34 -9.13
C ARG A 86 -15.68 23.62 -8.80
N THR A 87 -15.61 22.52 -8.05
CA THR A 87 -16.81 21.76 -7.66
C THR A 87 -17.65 22.54 -6.64
N ILE A 88 -17.00 23.35 -5.80
CA ILE A 88 -17.64 24.23 -4.82
C ILE A 88 -18.25 25.47 -5.50
N MET A 89 -17.57 26.04 -6.49
CA MET A 89 -18.07 27.21 -7.24
C MET A 89 -19.24 26.84 -8.18
N GLN A 90 -19.24 25.65 -8.80
CA GLN A 90 -20.39 25.17 -9.60
C GLN A 90 -21.64 24.87 -8.75
N LYS A 91 -21.49 24.51 -7.46
CA LYS A 91 -22.62 24.30 -6.55
C LYS A 91 -23.18 25.60 -5.96
N ARG A 92 -22.43 26.71 -5.99
CA ARG A 92 -22.88 28.02 -5.50
C ARG A 92 -23.46 28.94 -6.58
N GLY A 93 -23.28 28.63 -7.86
CA GLY A 93 -23.81 29.42 -8.98
C GLY A 93 -25.21 29.04 -9.47
N GLY A 94 -25.86 28.04 -8.87
CA GLY A 94 -27.13 27.47 -9.34
C GLY A 94 -28.33 27.77 -8.45
N SER A 95 -28.59 29.05 -8.12
CA SER A 95 -29.87 29.47 -7.53
C SER A 95 -30.12 30.98 -7.64
N VAL A 96 -30.44 31.48 -8.83
CA VAL A 96 -31.32 32.66 -8.98
C VAL A 96 -32.13 32.49 -10.27
N SER A 97 -33.45 32.59 -10.14
CA SER A 97 -34.45 32.52 -11.22
C SER A 97 -34.71 33.90 -11.85
N SER A 98 -34.99 33.92 -13.17
CA SER A 98 -36.13 34.63 -13.82
C SER A 98 -35.78 35.38 -15.12
N SER A 99 -36.59 35.09 -16.15
CA SER A 99 -37.08 35.92 -17.27
C SER A 99 -36.15 36.38 -18.40
N ALA A 100 -36.53 35.95 -19.63
CA ALA A 100 -36.36 36.57 -20.97
C ALA A 100 -34.93 37.06 -21.37
N GLU A 101 -34.34 36.70 -22.51
CA GLU A 101 -34.78 36.97 -23.88
C GLU A 101 -33.88 36.18 -24.86
N CYS A 102 -34.39 35.95 -26.08
CA CYS A 102 -33.71 35.20 -27.14
C CYS A 102 -32.78 36.12 -27.92
N THR A 103 -31.45 35.93 -27.86
CA THR A 103 -30.53 36.34 -28.94
C THR A 103 -29.28 35.47 -28.95
N SER A 104 -28.93 35.06 -30.16
CA SER A 104 -27.73 34.34 -30.58
C SER A 104 -26.43 34.84 -29.96
N ASP A 105 -25.70 33.96 -29.30
CA ASP A 105 -24.24 34.05 -29.15
C ASP A 105 -23.68 32.62 -29.03
N SER A 106 -23.32 32.05 -30.19
CA SER A 106 -22.81 30.69 -30.33
C SER A 106 -21.28 30.60 -30.28
N ASP A 107 -20.54 31.60 -29.80
CA ASP A 107 -19.07 31.60 -29.94
C ASP A 107 -18.25 32.09 -28.72
N SER A 108 -18.85 32.42 -27.57
CA SER A 108 -18.09 32.97 -26.43
C SER A 108 -17.76 31.99 -25.29
N GLU A 109 -18.35 30.79 -25.22
CA GLU A 109 -18.05 29.80 -24.16
C GLU A 109 -16.79 28.94 -24.42
N SER A 110 -16.12 29.11 -25.57
CA SER A 110 -15.02 28.21 -25.99
C SER A 110 -13.62 28.59 -25.46
N SER A 111 -13.46 29.76 -24.83
CA SER A 111 -12.13 30.36 -24.60
C SER A 111 -11.60 30.28 -23.16
N GLU A 112 -12.42 30.05 -22.14
CA GLU A 112 -11.98 30.03 -20.73
C GLU A 112 -11.74 28.64 -20.10
N GLU A 113 -12.07 27.55 -20.79
CA GLU A 113 -11.91 26.18 -20.24
C GLU A 113 -10.61 25.46 -20.63
N ARG A 114 -9.56 26.19 -21.01
CA ARG A 114 -8.20 25.64 -21.22
C ARG A 114 -7.40 25.47 -19.92
N VAL A 115 -8.03 24.98 -18.85
CA VAL A 115 -7.28 24.39 -17.73
C VAL A 115 -6.77 23.05 -18.22
N ILE A 116 -5.45 22.95 -18.44
CA ILE A 116 -4.76 21.76 -18.96
C ILE A 116 -5.16 20.54 -18.11
N ALA A 117 -6.15 19.77 -18.57
CA ALA A 117 -6.53 18.54 -17.92
C ALA A 117 -5.36 17.56 -18.09
N TRP A 118 -4.77 17.13 -16.97
CA TRP A 118 -3.64 16.20 -17.03
C TRP A 118 -4.11 14.88 -17.67
N THR A 119 -3.37 14.45 -18.69
CA THR A 119 -3.61 13.16 -19.33
C THR A 119 -3.30 12.04 -18.33
N THR A 120 -3.96 10.90 -18.49
CA THR A 120 -3.75 9.73 -17.62
C THR A 120 -2.26 9.36 -17.56
N ALA A 121 -1.58 9.34 -18.72
CA ALA A 121 -0.15 9.08 -18.81
C ALA A 121 0.70 10.05 -17.97
N LYS A 122 0.39 11.36 -17.99
CA LYS A 122 1.11 12.37 -17.20
C LYS A 122 0.95 12.14 -15.69
N ILE A 123 -0.24 11.74 -15.23
CA ILE A 123 -0.51 11.45 -13.81
C ILE A 123 0.36 10.28 -13.34
N PHE A 124 0.31 9.14 -14.05
CA PHE A 124 1.09 7.95 -13.67
C PHE A 124 2.59 8.16 -13.81
N LEU A 125 3.05 8.84 -14.87
CA LEU A 125 4.45 9.19 -15.05
C LEU A 125 4.96 10.08 -13.90
N THR A 126 4.18 11.08 -13.51
CA THR A 126 4.56 11.98 -12.40
C THR A 126 4.60 11.24 -11.07
N ALA A 127 3.63 10.36 -10.82
CA ALA A 127 3.62 9.51 -9.63
C ALA A 127 4.84 8.56 -9.57
N PHE A 128 5.26 8.02 -10.71
CA PHE A 128 6.46 7.20 -10.84
C PHE A 128 7.74 8.02 -10.62
N LEU A 129 7.88 9.16 -11.28
CA LEU A 129 9.05 10.03 -11.14
C LEU A 129 9.23 10.51 -9.69
N PHE A 130 8.13 10.82 -8.99
CA PHE A 130 8.17 11.17 -7.58
C PHE A 130 8.69 10.02 -6.71
N ARG A 131 8.23 8.78 -6.96
CA ARG A 131 8.74 7.59 -6.25
C ARG A 131 10.20 7.31 -6.56
N ALA A 132 10.61 7.43 -7.82
CA ALA A 132 12.01 7.31 -8.22
C ALA A 132 12.89 8.35 -7.51
N LEU A 133 12.41 9.58 -7.35
CA LEU A 133 13.09 10.61 -6.56
C LEU A 133 13.23 10.18 -5.09
N LEU A 134 12.19 9.61 -4.48
CA LEU A 134 12.27 9.08 -3.11
C LEU A 134 13.27 7.92 -2.99
N VAL A 135 13.37 7.05 -3.99
CA VAL A 135 14.38 5.98 -4.04
C VAL A 135 15.79 6.59 -4.06
N CYS A 136 16.03 7.60 -4.91
CA CYS A 136 17.32 8.31 -4.93
C CYS A 136 17.61 9.05 -3.61
N TYR A 137 16.57 9.55 -2.94
CA TYR A 137 16.69 10.19 -1.63
C TYR A 137 17.05 9.20 -0.51
N GLY A 138 16.60 7.94 -0.60
CA GLY A 138 16.78 6.92 0.44
C GLY A 138 18.23 6.77 0.94
N PRO A 139 19.22 6.52 0.06
CA PRO A 139 20.63 6.42 0.47
C PRO A 139 21.18 7.69 1.12
N VAL A 140 20.73 8.87 0.67
CA VAL A 140 21.12 10.16 1.25
C VAL A 140 20.54 10.29 2.67
N HIS A 141 19.28 9.90 2.87
CA HIS A 141 18.65 9.88 4.18
C HIS A 141 19.40 8.93 5.13
N ASP A 142 19.62 7.69 4.71
CA ASP A 142 20.28 6.66 5.52
C ASP A 142 21.70 7.03 5.94
N TYR A 143 22.37 7.91 5.17
CA TYR A 143 23.68 8.46 5.54
C TYR A 143 23.58 9.60 6.56
N LEU A 144 22.52 10.40 6.50
CA LEU A 144 22.37 11.64 7.27
C LEU A 144 21.67 11.47 8.63
N PHE A 145 20.80 10.47 8.78
CA PHE A 145 19.95 10.29 9.96
C PHE A 145 20.10 8.89 10.54
N ASP A 146 19.98 8.78 11.86
CA ASP A 146 20.10 7.50 12.58
C ASP A 146 18.92 6.56 12.26
N VAL A 147 17.72 7.13 12.06
CA VAL A 147 16.54 6.38 11.65
C VAL A 147 16.56 6.20 10.15
N ASN A 148 16.88 4.99 9.71
CA ASN A 148 16.96 4.67 8.29
C ASN A 148 15.60 4.84 7.58
N PHE A 149 15.67 5.43 6.39
CA PHE A 149 14.60 5.38 5.39
C PHE A 149 14.50 3.99 4.77
N THR A 150 15.60 3.35 4.36
CA THR A 150 15.51 2.01 3.77
C THR A 150 14.92 1.02 4.77
N ASP A 151 13.95 0.22 4.31
CA ASP A 151 13.33 -0.83 5.13
C ASP A 151 14.38 -1.87 5.54
N VAL A 152 14.33 -2.31 6.79
CA VAL A 152 15.25 -3.33 7.32
C VAL A 152 15.07 -4.64 6.54
N ASP A 153 13.84 -4.98 6.18
CA ASP A 153 13.54 -6.20 5.43
C ASP A 153 14.16 -6.16 4.03
N TYR A 154 14.33 -4.96 3.43
CA TYR A 154 14.97 -4.82 2.13
C TYR A 154 16.43 -5.29 2.11
N LYS A 155 17.15 -5.10 3.23
CA LYS A 155 18.51 -5.62 3.40
C LYS A 155 18.49 -7.16 3.49
N VAL A 156 17.53 -7.71 4.24
CA VAL A 156 17.33 -9.17 4.36
C VAL A 156 17.01 -9.80 2.99
N PHE A 157 16.19 -9.14 2.17
CA PHE A 157 15.90 -9.62 0.81
C PHE A 157 17.14 -9.60 -0.09
N THR A 158 17.92 -8.52 0.00
CA THR A 158 19.12 -8.33 -0.83
C THR A 158 20.20 -9.35 -0.49
N ASP A 159 20.39 -9.65 0.80
CA ASP A 159 21.29 -10.70 1.26
C ASP A 159 20.82 -12.09 0.77
N ALA A 160 19.53 -12.40 0.92
CA ALA A 160 18.96 -13.66 0.44
C ALA A 160 19.11 -13.83 -1.09
N ALA A 161 18.90 -12.74 -1.85
CA ALA A 161 19.14 -12.71 -3.29
C ALA A 161 20.63 -12.94 -3.65
N ALA A 162 21.56 -12.46 -2.81
CA ALA A 162 22.99 -12.74 -2.97
C ALA A 162 23.34 -14.21 -2.75
N TYR A 163 22.68 -14.90 -1.81
CA TYR A 163 22.80 -16.35 -1.66
C TYR A 163 22.29 -17.08 -2.90
N VAL A 164 21.11 -16.72 -3.40
CA VAL A 164 20.54 -17.31 -4.62
C VAL A 164 21.49 -17.15 -5.82
N ARG A 165 22.09 -15.96 -6.00
CA ARG A 165 23.08 -15.72 -7.08
C ARG A 165 24.28 -16.66 -7.01
N ARG A 166 24.66 -17.10 -5.81
CA ARG A 166 25.78 -18.03 -5.56
C ARG A 166 25.36 -19.50 -5.64
N GLY A 167 24.14 -19.81 -6.09
CA GLY A 167 23.59 -21.16 -6.13
C GLY A 167 23.24 -21.72 -4.75
N ARG A 168 23.09 -20.85 -3.74
CA ARG A 168 22.78 -21.23 -2.35
C ARG A 168 21.32 -20.96 -1.99
N SER A 169 20.91 -21.48 -0.85
CA SER A 169 19.55 -21.29 -0.35
C SER A 169 19.33 -19.86 0.16
N PRO A 170 18.22 -19.17 -0.19
CA PRO A 170 17.91 -17.86 0.38
C PRO A 170 17.70 -17.94 1.91
N TYR A 171 17.34 -19.12 2.43
CA TYR A 171 17.17 -19.39 3.87
C TYR A 171 18.49 -19.59 4.62
N GLU A 172 19.64 -19.47 3.96
CA GLU A 172 20.92 -19.31 4.67
C GLU A 172 21.05 -17.91 5.30
N ARG A 173 20.31 -16.92 4.78
CA ARG A 173 20.19 -15.63 5.45
C ARG A 173 19.29 -15.80 6.67
N ALA A 174 19.88 -15.58 7.85
CA ALA A 174 19.12 -15.51 9.10
C ALA A 174 17.96 -14.53 8.96
N THR A 175 16.82 -14.86 9.58
CA THR A 175 15.56 -14.08 9.57
C THR A 175 14.91 -13.86 8.21
N TYR A 176 15.34 -14.55 7.15
CA TYR A 176 14.59 -14.59 5.89
C TYR A 176 13.33 -15.47 6.07
N ARG A 177 12.15 -14.85 6.02
CA ARG A 177 10.83 -15.46 6.27
C ARG A 177 9.88 -15.36 5.07
N TYR A 178 10.42 -15.10 3.88
CA TYR A 178 9.64 -14.80 2.67
C TYR A 178 9.79 -15.94 1.65
N THR A 179 8.85 -16.03 0.72
CA THR A 179 8.90 -17.03 -0.36
C THR A 179 10.20 -16.93 -1.19
N PRO A 180 10.74 -18.03 -1.77
CA PRO A 180 11.92 -17.95 -2.62
C PRO A 180 11.72 -17.05 -3.84
N LEU A 181 10.47 -16.94 -4.33
CA LEU A 181 10.11 -16.08 -5.46
C LEU A 181 10.59 -14.64 -5.26
N LEU A 182 10.49 -14.11 -4.04
CA LEU A 182 10.91 -12.74 -3.75
C LEU A 182 12.43 -12.60 -3.88
N ALA A 183 13.21 -13.52 -3.29
CA ALA A 183 14.67 -13.52 -3.44
C ALA A 183 15.10 -13.70 -4.90
N TRP A 184 14.39 -14.52 -5.68
CA TRP A 184 14.67 -14.73 -7.11
C TRP A 184 14.45 -13.47 -7.93
N LEU A 185 13.33 -12.76 -7.71
CA LEU A 185 13.05 -11.48 -8.36
C LEU A 185 14.10 -10.41 -8.04
N LEU A 186 14.72 -10.50 -6.86
CA LEU A 186 15.68 -9.51 -6.36
C LEU A 186 17.15 -9.88 -6.59
N VAL A 187 17.46 -10.97 -7.31
CA VAL A 187 18.84 -11.30 -7.70
C VAL A 187 19.59 -10.11 -8.32
N PRO A 188 18.98 -9.25 -9.16
CA PRO A 188 19.65 -8.06 -9.69
C PRO A 188 20.08 -7.02 -8.65
N ASN A 189 19.52 -7.05 -7.42
CA ASN A 189 19.95 -6.17 -6.31
C ASN A 189 21.45 -6.31 -6.00
N THR A 190 22.02 -7.48 -6.28
CA THR A 190 23.43 -7.79 -6.06
C THR A 190 24.39 -7.03 -6.99
N VAL A 191 23.87 -6.41 -8.04
CA VAL A 191 24.60 -5.55 -8.98
C VAL A 191 24.16 -4.10 -8.80
N TRP A 192 22.85 -3.87 -8.68
CA TRP A 192 22.27 -2.56 -8.43
C TRP A 192 21.39 -2.60 -7.18
N PRO A 193 21.89 -2.15 -6.01
CA PRO A 193 21.18 -2.27 -4.73
C PRO A 193 19.77 -1.67 -4.71
N GLU A 194 19.51 -0.65 -5.52
CA GLU A 194 18.22 0.05 -5.58
C GLU A 194 17.24 -0.57 -6.61
N PHE A 195 17.63 -1.63 -7.32
CA PHE A 195 16.80 -2.30 -8.33
C PHE A 195 15.42 -2.70 -7.78
N GLY A 196 15.39 -3.40 -6.65
CA GLY A 196 14.16 -3.88 -6.03
C GLY A 196 13.22 -2.74 -5.64
N LYS A 197 13.75 -1.65 -5.06
CA LYS A 197 12.97 -0.44 -4.75
C LYS A 197 12.35 0.17 -6.01
N MET A 198 13.10 0.24 -7.11
CA MET A 198 12.56 0.73 -8.39
C MET A 198 11.48 -0.21 -8.95
N MET A 199 11.70 -1.52 -8.91
CA MET A 199 10.70 -2.52 -9.29
C MET A 199 9.41 -2.39 -8.46
N PHE A 200 9.54 -2.23 -7.14
CA PHE A 200 8.41 -2.01 -6.24
C PHE A 200 7.65 -0.72 -6.55
N CYS A 201 8.35 0.36 -6.90
CA CYS A 201 7.72 1.61 -7.33
C CYS A 201 6.98 1.46 -8.68
N VAL A 202 7.52 0.68 -9.62
CA VAL A 202 6.80 0.35 -10.88
C VAL A 202 5.52 -0.42 -10.57
N LEU A 203 5.59 -1.45 -9.71
CA LEU A 203 4.42 -2.23 -9.30
C LEU A 203 3.39 -1.38 -8.55
N ASP A 204 3.83 -0.45 -7.70
CA ASP A 204 2.95 0.49 -6.98
C ASP A 204 2.11 1.35 -7.94
N VAL A 205 2.77 1.90 -8.97
CA VAL A 205 2.09 2.69 -10.00
C VAL A 205 1.19 1.81 -10.86
N ALA A 206 1.60 0.56 -11.14
CA ALA A 206 0.81 -0.42 -11.87
C ALA A 206 -0.46 -0.82 -11.09
N VAL A 207 -0.40 -0.98 -9.77
CA VAL A 207 -1.58 -1.19 -8.91
C VAL A 207 -2.57 -0.05 -9.11
N GLY A 208 -2.11 1.20 -9.02
CA GLY A 208 -2.96 2.37 -9.28
C GLY A 208 -3.57 2.36 -10.68
N TYR A 209 -2.84 1.91 -11.70
CA TYR A 209 -3.33 1.82 -13.08
C TYR A 209 -4.40 0.75 -13.23
N VAL A 210 -4.19 -0.44 -12.65
CA VAL A 210 -5.20 -1.51 -12.68
C VAL A 210 -6.47 -1.07 -11.94
N CYS A 211 -6.34 -0.38 -10.80
CA CYS A 211 -7.49 0.20 -10.11
C CYS A 211 -8.23 1.23 -10.97
N TYR A 212 -7.51 2.04 -11.76
CA TYR A 212 -8.09 3.00 -12.69
C TYR A 212 -8.90 2.33 -13.77
N GLU A 213 -8.31 1.33 -14.41
CA GLU A 213 -9.00 0.54 -15.43
C GLU A 213 -10.27 -0.09 -14.86
N MET A 214 -10.18 -0.79 -13.73
CA MET A 214 -11.34 -1.43 -13.08
C MET A 214 -12.43 -0.42 -12.70
N ALA A 215 -12.06 0.69 -12.06
CA ALA A 215 -13.01 1.73 -11.67
C ALA A 215 -13.73 2.32 -12.89
N THR A 216 -13.00 2.58 -13.99
CA THR A 216 -13.62 3.05 -15.23
C THR A 216 -14.53 2.01 -15.84
N THR A 217 -14.08 0.76 -16.04
CA THR A 217 -14.88 -0.31 -16.65
C THR A 217 -16.17 -0.58 -15.89
N LEU A 218 -16.12 -0.69 -14.55
CA LEU A 218 -17.30 -0.93 -13.72
C LEU A 218 -18.33 0.20 -13.77
N LEU A 219 -17.86 1.44 -13.87
CA LEU A 219 -18.74 2.61 -13.95
C LEU A 219 -19.29 2.82 -15.37
N LEU A 220 -18.50 2.50 -16.39
CA LEU A 220 -18.89 2.62 -17.80
C LEU A 220 -19.88 1.54 -18.23
N ALA A 221 -19.78 0.33 -17.68
CA ALA A 221 -20.76 -0.74 -17.89
C ALA A 221 -22.20 -0.33 -17.48
N ARG A 222 -22.36 0.76 -16.72
CA ARG A 222 -23.65 1.21 -16.20
C ARG A 222 -24.35 2.26 -17.07
N MET A 223 -23.68 2.96 -18.00
CA MET A 223 -24.25 4.15 -18.65
C MET A 223 -23.71 4.42 -20.07
N SER A 224 -24.61 4.76 -21.01
CA SER A 224 -24.33 4.86 -22.46
C SER A 224 -23.93 6.25 -22.99
N SER A 225 -24.09 7.34 -22.20
CA SER A 225 -23.87 8.71 -22.72
C SER A 225 -22.41 9.19 -22.65
N LYS A 226 -21.93 9.86 -23.72
CA LYS A 226 -20.58 10.47 -23.83
C LYS A 226 -20.28 11.51 -22.73
N ARG A 227 -21.28 12.30 -22.32
CA ARG A 227 -21.12 13.31 -21.24
C ARG A 227 -20.92 12.67 -19.86
N THR A 228 -21.53 11.50 -19.66
CA THR A 228 -21.38 10.71 -18.43
C THR A 228 -20.01 10.01 -18.39
N HIS A 229 -19.51 9.56 -19.55
CA HIS A 229 -18.18 8.96 -19.67
C HIS A 229 -17.08 9.88 -19.14
N SER A 230 -17.05 11.15 -19.58
CA SER A 230 -16.03 12.11 -19.14
C SER A 230 -16.08 12.40 -17.63
N GLN A 231 -17.28 12.47 -17.05
CA GLN A 231 -17.46 12.66 -15.61
C GLN A 231 -17.02 11.44 -14.79
N ILE A 232 -17.34 10.22 -15.26
CA ILE A 232 -16.92 8.96 -14.63
C ILE A 232 -15.40 8.85 -14.62
N THR A 233 -14.77 9.06 -15.77
CA THR A 233 -13.31 9.03 -15.89
C THR A 233 -12.65 10.05 -14.97
N ARG A 234 -13.22 11.25 -14.83
CA ARG A 234 -12.71 12.27 -13.91
C ARG A 234 -12.78 11.81 -12.46
N LYS A 235 -13.91 11.25 -12.02
CA LYS A 235 -14.06 10.72 -10.65
C LYS A 235 -13.10 9.57 -10.36
N ALA A 236 -12.92 8.65 -11.30
CA ALA A 236 -11.97 7.54 -11.16
C ALA A 236 -10.52 8.05 -11.03
N LYS A 237 -10.11 9.02 -11.86
CA LYS A 237 -8.79 9.68 -11.75
C LYS A 237 -8.60 10.31 -10.37
N GLN A 238 -9.57 11.09 -9.91
CA GLN A 238 -9.51 11.77 -8.61
C GLN A 238 -9.35 10.76 -7.47
N ALA A 239 -10.16 9.71 -7.44
CA ALA A 239 -10.09 8.68 -6.40
C ALA A 239 -8.70 8.04 -6.31
N ILE A 240 -8.07 7.74 -7.46
CA ILE A 240 -6.79 7.04 -7.49
C ILE A 240 -5.63 7.95 -7.15
N VAL A 241 -5.69 9.20 -7.59
CA VAL A 241 -4.73 10.21 -7.15
C VAL A 241 -4.81 10.36 -5.63
N MET A 242 -6.01 10.62 -5.07
CA MET A 242 -6.18 10.86 -3.64
C MET A 242 -5.82 9.66 -2.77
N PHE A 243 -6.32 8.46 -3.08
CA PHE A 243 -6.21 7.31 -2.19
C PHE A 243 -4.93 6.49 -2.38
N TRP A 244 -4.28 6.55 -3.55
CA TRP A 244 -3.12 5.69 -3.87
C TRP A 244 -1.89 6.45 -4.38
N LEU A 245 -1.98 7.18 -5.50
CA LEU A 245 -0.77 7.73 -6.15
C LEU A 245 -0.16 8.90 -5.38
N ALA A 246 -1.00 9.79 -4.84
CA ALA A 246 -0.64 10.93 -4.00
C ALA A 246 -0.86 10.65 -2.50
N ASN A 247 -0.98 9.39 -2.11
CA ASN A 247 -0.94 9.02 -0.70
C ASN A 247 0.53 8.88 -0.27
N PRO A 248 1.01 9.63 0.75
CA PRO A 248 2.41 9.58 1.16
C PRO A 248 2.78 8.21 1.74
N LEU A 249 1.84 7.51 2.39
CA LEU A 249 2.09 6.21 3.00
C LEU A 249 2.49 5.18 1.95
N THR A 250 1.76 5.09 0.84
CA THR A 250 2.00 4.11 -0.23
C THR A 250 3.32 4.43 -0.96
N ALA A 251 3.52 5.70 -1.32
CA ALA A 251 4.72 6.15 -2.01
C ALA A 251 6.00 5.91 -1.18
N ILE A 252 5.94 6.19 0.13
CA ILE A 252 7.06 5.95 1.04
C ILE A 252 7.31 4.45 1.18
N ILE A 253 6.29 3.63 1.48
CA ILE A 253 6.46 2.18 1.68
C ILE A 253 7.10 1.51 0.47
N SER A 254 6.66 1.83 -0.76
CA SER A 254 7.29 1.29 -1.97
C SER A 254 8.74 1.77 -2.15
N ALA A 255 9.00 3.06 -1.94
CA ALA A 255 10.33 3.64 -2.14
C ALA A 255 11.35 3.21 -1.07
N ARG A 256 10.88 2.88 0.15
CA ARG A 256 11.71 2.32 1.23
C ARG A 256 12.22 0.90 0.93
N GLY A 257 11.61 0.20 -0.03
CA GLY A 257 11.99 -1.17 -0.38
C GLY A 257 11.10 -2.25 0.23
N ASN A 258 9.87 -1.93 0.60
CA ASN A 258 8.96 -2.93 1.13
C ASN A 258 8.27 -3.75 0.01
N ALA A 259 8.26 -5.07 0.15
CA ALA A 259 7.72 -5.99 -0.85
C ALA A 259 6.18 -6.16 -0.79
N ASP A 260 5.48 -5.57 0.18
CA ASP A 260 4.02 -5.70 0.31
C ASP A 260 3.25 -5.19 -0.92
N VAL A 261 3.83 -4.27 -1.69
CA VAL A 261 3.26 -3.82 -2.96
C VAL A 261 3.15 -4.95 -4.00
N VAL A 262 4.06 -5.93 -3.97
CA VAL A 262 4.01 -7.11 -4.84
C VAL A 262 2.76 -7.94 -4.51
N VAL A 263 2.43 -8.05 -3.22
CA VAL A 263 1.23 -8.74 -2.75
C VAL A 263 -0.03 -7.95 -3.13
N CYS A 264 -0.03 -6.63 -2.94
CA CYS A 264 -1.11 -5.76 -3.39
C CYS A 264 -1.36 -5.89 -4.91
N ALA A 265 -0.31 -5.94 -5.73
CA ALA A 265 -0.41 -6.15 -7.16
C ALA A 265 -1.07 -7.50 -7.51
N ALA A 266 -0.66 -8.58 -6.84
CA ALA A 266 -1.26 -9.89 -7.03
C ALA A 266 -2.75 -9.90 -6.65
N VAL A 267 -3.11 -9.35 -5.49
CA VAL A 267 -4.49 -9.27 -5.01
C VAL A 267 -5.38 -8.43 -5.94
N VAL A 268 -4.95 -7.23 -6.30
CA VAL A 268 -5.72 -6.35 -7.21
C VAL A 268 -5.85 -6.98 -8.59
N TYR A 269 -4.83 -7.68 -9.08
CA TYR A 269 -4.90 -8.40 -10.35
C TYR A 269 -5.87 -9.60 -10.29
N THR A 270 -5.86 -10.39 -9.21
CA THR A 270 -6.87 -11.44 -8.98
C THR A 270 -8.28 -10.85 -9.00
N LEU A 271 -8.50 -9.72 -8.33
CA LEU A 271 -9.79 -9.04 -8.32
C LEU A 271 -10.20 -8.59 -9.73
N ARG A 272 -9.28 -8.02 -10.52
CA ARG A 272 -9.53 -7.65 -11.92
C ARG A 272 -10.02 -8.85 -12.74
N LEU A 273 -9.35 -9.99 -12.62
CA LEU A 273 -9.70 -11.22 -13.34
C LEU A 273 -11.10 -11.72 -12.96
N LEU A 274 -11.47 -11.68 -11.67
CA LEU A 274 -12.80 -12.04 -11.19
C LEU A 274 -13.88 -11.12 -11.77
N LEU A 275 -13.65 -9.81 -11.76
CA LEU A 275 -14.61 -8.83 -12.30
C LEU A 275 -14.75 -8.93 -13.82
N ASN A 276 -13.72 -9.38 -14.53
CA ASN A 276 -13.76 -9.67 -15.96
C ASN A 276 -14.30 -11.07 -16.30
N ASN A 277 -14.87 -11.79 -15.32
CA ASN A 277 -15.41 -13.14 -15.47
C ASN A 277 -14.38 -14.22 -15.90
N GLN A 278 -13.08 -13.95 -15.71
CA GLN A 278 -11.97 -14.89 -15.95
C GLN A 278 -11.64 -15.68 -14.68
N TRP A 279 -12.66 -16.31 -14.10
CA TRP A 279 -12.60 -16.91 -12.76
C TRP A 279 -11.59 -18.07 -12.64
N LEU A 280 -11.36 -18.85 -13.71
CA LEU A 280 -10.38 -19.95 -13.68
C LEU A 280 -8.93 -19.42 -13.64
N LEU A 281 -8.62 -18.39 -14.44
CA LEU A 281 -7.32 -17.72 -14.40
C LEU A 281 -7.14 -17.01 -13.05
N ALA A 282 -8.20 -16.39 -12.53
CA ALA A 282 -8.19 -15.80 -11.19
C ALA A 282 -7.86 -16.83 -10.11
N ALA A 283 -8.40 -18.05 -10.19
CA ALA A 283 -8.10 -19.14 -9.24
C ALA A 283 -6.61 -19.52 -9.27
N MET A 284 -6.04 -19.68 -10.47
CA MET A 284 -4.62 -19.99 -10.64
C MET A 284 -3.74 -18.87 -10.09
N VAL A 285 -4.00 -17.61 -10.47
CA VAL A 285 -3.24 -16.45 -9.99
C VAL A 285 -3.37 -16.27 -8.47
N HIS A 286 -4.57 -16.47 -7.92
CA HIS A 286 -4.81 -16.40 -6.48
C HIS A 286 -3.94 -17.41 -5.72
N GLY A 287 -3.96 -18.68 -6.12
CA GLY A 287 -3.18 -19.72 -5.46
C GLY A 287 -1.67 -19.62 -5.69
N LEU A 288 -1.28 -19.54 -6.96
CA LEU A 288 0.13 -19.60 -7.39
C LEU A 288 0.92 -18.36 -7.00
N ILE A 289 0.29 -17.18 -7.02
CA ILE A 289 0.96 -15.90 -6.83
C ILE A 289 0.53 -15.25 -5.52
N ALA A 290 -0.76 -14.92 -5.36
CA ALA A 290 -1.20 -14.10 -4.23
C ALA A 290 -0.98 -14.81 -2.87
N VAL A 291 -1.49 -16.03 -2.70
CA VAL A 291 -1.35 -16.84 -1.48
C VAL A 291 0.10 -17.28 -1.26
N GLN A 292 0.84 -17.55 -2.33
CA GLN A 292 2.24 -17.94 -2.26
C GLN A 292 3.17 -16.80 -1.80
N LEU A 293 2.87 -15.55 -2.18
CA LEU A 293 3.63 -14.38 -1.73
C LEU A 293 3.39 -14.08 -0.24
N LYS A 294 2.13 -14.13 0.20
CA LYS A 294 1.72 -14.11 1.62
C LYS A 294 0.45 -14.92 1.78
N ILE A 295 0.27 -15.59 2.92
CA ILE A 295 -0.86 -16.51 3.16
C ILE A 295 -2.22 -15.78 3.28
N TYR A 296 -2.22 -14.49 3.65
CA TYR A 296 -3.45 -13.79 4.00
C TYR A 296 -4.54 -13.72 2.90
N PRO A 297 -4.27 -13.69 1.58
CA PRO A 297 -5.32 -13.67 0.55
C PRO A 297 -6.31 -14.84 0.63
N LEU A 298 -5.98 -15.92 1.36
CA LEU A 298 -6.95 -16.98 1.68
C LEU A 298 -8.24 -16.46 2.33
N ILE A 299 -8.19 -15.33 3.04
CA ILE A 299 -9.37 -14.70 3.64
C ILE A 299 -10.44 -14.30 2.62
N TYR A 300 -10.09 -14.18 1.33
CA TYR A 300 -11.02 -13.82 0.27
C TYR A 300 -11.81 -15.01 -0.28
N LEU A 301 -11.36 -16.25 -0.06
CA LEU A 301 -12.00 -17.45 -0.62
C LEU A 301 -13.51 -17.55 -0.32
N PRO A 302 -14.01 -17.25 0.90
CA PRO A 302 -15.45 -17.29 1.17
C PRO A 302 -16.23 -16.29 0.30
N SER A 303 -15.74 -15.06 0.18
CA SER A 303 -16.38 -14.03 -0.67
C SER A 303 -16.35 -14.39 -2.15
N ILE A 304 -15.25 -14.98 -2.65
CA ILE A 304 -15.13 -15.40 -4.05
C ILE A 304 -16.07 -16.56 -4.35
N PHE A 305 -16.12 -17.56 -3.45
CA PHE A 305 -17.02 -18.70 -3.59
C PHE A 305 -18.47 -18.21 -3.73
N LEU A 306 -18.90 -17.30 -2.86
CA LEU A 306 -20.25 -16.75 -2.88
C LEU A 306 -20.49 -15.88 -4.13
N TYR A 307 -19.54 -15.03 -4.52
CA TYR A 307 -19.66 -14.20 -5.73
C TYR A 307 -19.85 -15.03 -7.00
N ILE A 308 -19.10 -16.12 -7.16
CA ILE A 308 -19.20 -17.01 -8.33
C ILE A 308 -20.55 -17.75 -8.37
N SER A 309 -21.14 -18.02 -7.20
CA SER A 309 -22.42 -18.73 -7.10
C SER A 309 -23.59 -17.95 -7.71
N ASN A 310 -23.46 -16.62 -7.86
CA ASN A 310 -24.55 -15.71 -8.21
C ASN A 310 -25.81 -15.89 -7.33
N VAL A 311 -25.63 -16.44 -6.12
CA VAL A 311 -26.65 -16.44 -5.09
C VAL A 311 -26.98 -14.99 -4.75
N ARG A 312 -28.20 -14.70 -4.30
CA ARG A 312 -28.56 -13.41 -3.73
C ARG A 312 -29.24 -13.66 -2.40
N ILE A 313 -28.94 -12.85 -1.39
CA ILE A 313 -29.57 -12.99 -0.06
C ILE A 313 -31.10 -12.85 -0.15
N ALA A 314 -31.61 -12.12 -1.15
CA ALA A 314 -33.04 -11.92 -1.39
C ALA A 314 -33.80 -13.19 -1.84
N THR A 315 -33.10 -14.23 -2.31
CA THR A 315 -33.74 -15.52 -2.61
C THR A 315 -33.90 -16.29 -1.30
N GLY A 316 -35.12 -16.65 -0.91
CA GLY A 316 -35.40 -17.29 0.39
C GLY A 316 -34.45 -18.43 0.76
N TYR A 317 -34.33 -18.71 2.07
CA TYR A 317 -33.29 -19.58 2.65
C TYR A 317 -33.07 -20.93 1.94
N LEU A 318 -34.14 -21.61 1.52
CA LEU A 318 -34.03 -22.89 0.82
C LEU A 318 -33.36 -22.78 -0.56
N ASP A 319 -33.68 -21.73 -1.33
CA ASP A 319 -33.06 -21.49 -2.65
C ASP A 319 -31.60 -21.04 -2.50
N TYR A 320 -31.31 -20.26 -1.45
CA TYR A 320 -29.94 -19.90 -1.06
C TYR A 320 -29.09 -21.16 -0.79
N CYS A 321 -29.56 -22.05 0.09
CA CYS A 321 -28.86 -23.30 0.43
C CYS A 321 -28.68 -24.21 -0.80
N ARG A 322 -29.74 -24.34 -1.63
CA ARG A 322 -29.67 -25.15 -2.85
C ARG A 322 -28.61 -24.61 -3.82
N LYS A 323 -28.62 -23.30 -4.11
CA LYS A 323 -27.65 -22.68 -5.03
C LYS A 323 -26.24 -22.66 -4.46
N PHE A 324 -26.08 -22.53 -3.15
CA PHE A 324 -24.79 -22.67 -2.46
C PHE A 324 -24.20 -24.08 -2.67
N LEU A 325 -25.00 -25.13 -2.44
CA LEU A 325 -24.56 -26.52 -2.61
C LEU A 325 -24.29 -26.89 -4.08
N LEU A 326 -25.06 -26.31 -5.01
CA LEU A 326 -24.90 -26.52 -6.45
C LEU A 326 -23.82 -25.63 -7.08
N ASN A 327 -23.08 -24.84 -6.29
CA ASN A 327 -22.03 -23.93 -6.77
C ASN A 327 -20.75 -24.65 -7.19
N TRP A 328 -20.85 -25.50 -8.23
CA TRP A 328 -19.72 -26.27 -8.74
C TRP A 328 -18.56 -25.37 -9.18
N LYS A 329 -18.84 -24.18 -9.75
CA LYS A 329 -17.81 -23.21 -10.15
C LYS A 329 -17.02 -22.68 -8.96
N GLY A 330 -17.69 -22.40 -7.84
CA GLY A 330 -17.02 -21.99 -6.60
C GLY A 330 -16.15 -23.11 -6.04
N PHE A 331 -16.62 -24.36 -6.04
CA PHE A 331 -15.80 -25.50 -5.62
C PHE A 331 -14.58 -25.70 -6.53
N VAL A 332 -14.75 -25.60 -7.85
CA VAL A 332 -13.64 -25.66 -8.81
C VAL A 332 -12.67 -24.50 -8.61
N PHE A 333 -13.15 -23.29 -8.34
CA PHE A 333 -12.28 -22.15 -8.02
C PHE A 333 -11.39 -22.46 -6.81
N VAL A 334 -12.00 -22.90 -5.70
CA VAL A 334 -11.27 -23.22 -4.46
C VAL A 334 -10.26 -24.34 -4.73
N LEU A 335 -10.68 -25.41 -5.42
CA LEU A 335 -9.83 -26.54 -5.75
C LEU A 335 -8.63 -26.12 -6.61
N VAL A 336 -8.86 -25.39 -7.71
CA VAL A 336 -7.79 -24.92 -8.61
C VAL A 336 -6.84 -23.99 -7.89
N SER A 337 -7.34 -23.11 -7.02
CA SER A 337 -6.50 -22.22 -6.24
C SER A 337 -5.64 -22.99 -5.24
N LEU A 338 -6.20 -23.95 -4.51
CA LEU A 338 -5.46 -24.78 -3.55
C LEU A 338 -4.43 -25.68 -4.23
N ILE A 339 -4.77 -26.28 -5.38
CA ILE A 339 -3.82 -27.07 -6.19
C ILE A 339 -2.69 -26.17 -6.70
N SER A 340 -3.02 -24.99 -7.21
CA SER A 340 -2.01 -24.05 -7.73
C SER A 340 -1.02 -23.62 -6.62
N PHE A 341 -1.53 -23.36 -5.41
CA PHE A 341 -0.69 -23.09 -4.24
C PHE A 341 0.11 -24.32 -3.80
N ALA A 342 -0.50 -25.51 -3.75
CA ALA A 342 0.20 -26.73 -3.37
C ALA A 342 1.34 -27.08 -4.35
N LEU A 343 1.15 -26.82 -5.65
CA LEU A 343 2.17 -27.00 -6.67
C LEU A 343 3.34 -26.03 -6.48
N SER A 344 3.10 -24.74 -6.19
CA SER A 344 4.20 -23.82 -5.88
C SER A 344 4.94 -24.22 -4.60
N VAL A 345 4.21 -24.63 -3.57
CA VAL A 345 4.81 -25.16 -2.34
C VAL A 345 5.66 -26.39 -2.62
N LEU A 346 5.19 -27.33 -3.43
CA LEU A 346 5.93 -28.52 -3.81
C LEU A 346 7.21 -28.16 -4.56
N VAL A 347 7.14 -27.27 -5.56
CA VAL A 347 8.33 -26.81 -6.31
C VAL A 347 9.37 -26.22 -5.37
N TYR A 348 8.99 -25.31 -4.47
CA TYR A 348 9.94 -24.70 -3.54
C TYR A 348 10.45 -25.66 -2.46
N PHE A 349 9.62 -26.63 -2.06
CA PHE A 349 10.05 -27.69 -1.15
C PHE A 349 11.09 -28.60 -1.80
N LEU A 350 10.91 -28.97 -3.07
CA LEU A 350 11.92 -29.76 -3.80
C LEU A 350 13.26 -29.02 -3.95
N LEU A 351 13.25 -27.68 -4.02
CA LEU A 351 14.46 -26.87 -4.14
C LEU A 351 15.15 -26.57 -2.80
N TYR A 352 14.39 -26.34 -1.72
CA TYR A 352 14.94 -25.82 -0.46
C TYR A 352 14.59 -26.65 0.79
N GLY A 353 13.83 -27.73 0.62
CA GLY A 353 13.48 -28.68 1.67
C GLY A 353 12.72 -28.08 2.85
N ASN A 354 12.94 -28.68 4.03
CA ASN A 354 12.22 -28.33 5.26
C ASN A 354 12.44 -26.88 5.72
N ARG A 355 13.57 -26.25 5.37
CA ARG A 355 13.83 -24.85 5.75
C ARG A 355 12.80 -23.91 5.12
N TYR A 356 12.43 -24.13 3.87
CA TYR A 356 11.37 -23.35 3.22
C TYR A 356 10.04 -23.45 3.98
N LEU A 357 9.58 -24.67 4.27
CA LEU A 357 8.29 -24.88 4.94
C LEU A 357 8.24 -24.22 6.32
N HIS A 358 9.31 -24.36 7.11
CA HIS A 358 9.38 -23.77 8.43
C HIS A 358 9.38 -22.24 8.35
N GLU A 359 10.24 -21.67 7.52
CA GLU A 359 10.50 -20.23 7.54
C GLU A 359 9.47 -19.40 6.78
N SER A 360 8.91 -19.92 5.68
CA SER A 360 7.94 -19.17 4.86
C SER A 360 6.48 -19.47 5.18
N LEU A 361 6.17 -20.63 5.79
CA LEU A 361 4.78 -21.06 6.01
C LEU A 361 4.49 -21.27 7.49
N LEU A 362 5.13 -22.27 8.13
CA LEU A 362 4.78 -22.70 9.48
C LEU A 362 5.07 -21.64 10.55
N TYR A 363 6.12 -20.84 10.35
CA TYR A 363 6.47 -19.72 11.24
C TYR A 363 5.29 -18.77 11.44
N HIS A 364 4.49 -18.49 10.41
CA HIS A 364 3.36 -17.56 10.52
C HIS A 364 2.19 -18.08 11.36
N ILE A 365 2.06 -19.41 11.49
CA ILE A 365 1.01 -20.04 12.29
C ILE A 365 1.38 -19.96 13.77
N SER A 366 2.62 -20.35 14.10
CA SER A 366 3.10 -20.44 15.48
C SER A 366 3.58 -19.10 16.06
N ARG A 367 3.86 -18.08 15.23
CA ARG A 367 4.39 -16.78 15.69
C ARG A 367 3.52 -16.16 16.78
N THR A 368 4.16 -15.90 17.92
CA THR A 368 3.73 -14.96 18.96
C THR A 368 4.77 -13.85 18.99
N ASP A 369 4.33 -12.60 19.03
CA ASP A 369 5.25 -11.46 19.03
C ASP A 369 5.15 -10.76 20.38
N THR A 370 6.22 -10.86 21.17
CA THR A 370 6.36 -10.21 22.47
C THR A 370 6.86 -8.77 22.32
N ARG A 371 7.35 -8.37 21.14
CA ARG A 371 7.70 -6.99 20.87
C ARG A 371 6.47 -6.14 20.64
N HIS A 372 6.61 -4.87 20.99
CA HIS A 372 5.56 -3.88 20.85
C HIS A 372 5.09 -3.79 19.38
N ASN A 373 3.77 -3.89 19.19
CA ASN A 373 3.13 -3.76 17.89
C ASN A 373 1.71 -3.17 18.06
N PHE A 374 1.03 -2.81 16.96
CA PHE A 374 -0.27 -2.13 17.04
C PHE A 374 -1.38 -3.00 17.64
N SER A 375 -1.19 -4.32 17.71
CA SER A 375 -2.18 -5.24 18.25
C SER A 375 -2.19 -5.18 19.79
N PRO A 376 -3.35 -5.04 20.46
CA PRO A 376 -3.43 -5.07 21.92
C PRO A 376 -2.84 -6.34 22.56
N TYR A 377 -2.77 -7.45 21.80
CA TYR A 377 -2.26 -8.73 22.27
C TYR A 377 -0.77 -8.74 22.59
N PHE A 378 0.03 -7.80 22.05
CA PHE A 378 1.48 -7.76 22.29
C PHE A 378 1.81 -7.72 23.79
N TYR A 379 1.03 -6.95 24.57
CA TYR A 379 1.29 -6.77 26.00
C TYR A 379 0.96 -8.04 26.79
N SER A 380 -0.11 -8.74 26.42
CA SER A 380 -0.42 -10.04 27.00
C SER A 380 0.66 -11.08 26.70
N PHE A 381 1.19 -11.10 25.48
CA PHE A 381 2.30 -12.01 25.14
C PHE A 381 3.59 -11.64 25.86
N TYR A 382 3.86 -10.34 26.03
CA TYR A 382 5.00 -9.85 26.79
C TYR A 382 4.93 -10.29 28.27
N LEU A 383 3.78 -10.16 28.92
CA LEU A 383 3.61 -10.58 30.32
C LEU A 383 3.64 -12.09 30.52
N LEU A 384 3.28 -12.86 29.49
CA LEU A 384 3.29 -14.32 29.50
C LEU A 384 4.56 -14.91 28.88
N ASP A 385 5.61 -14.09 28.72
CA ASP A 385 6.89 -14.58 28.23
C ASP A 385 7.47 -15.62 29.20
N GLY A 386 7.67 -16.84 28.71
CA GLY A 386 8.00 -18.03 29.52
C GLY A 386 6.85 -19.03 29.70
N GLU A 387 5.59 -18.64 29.50
CA GLU A 387 4.42 -19.53 29.58
C GLU A 387 3.86 -19.89 28.19
N ALA A 388 4.59 -20.74 27.46
CA ALA A 388 4.30 -21.08 26.07
C ALA A 388 2.86 -21.57 25.83
N THR A 389 2.31 -22.39 26.74
CA THR A 389 0.96 -22.96 26.60
C THR A 389 -0.13 -21.89 26.65
N PHE A 390 -0.06 -20.96 27.61
CA PHE A 390 -1.04 -19.88 27.75
C PHE A 390 -0.94 -18.87 26.60
N SER A 391 0.29 -18.51 26.22
CA SER A 391 0.55 -17.63 25.07
C SER A 391 -0.04 -18.21 23.77
N GLN A 392 0.14 -19.52 23.52
CA GLN A 392 -0.46 -20.19 22.36
C GLN A 392 -1.99 -20.23 22.43
N LEU A 393 -2.57 -20.47 23.62
CA LEU A 393 -4.02 -20.50 23.81
C LEU A 393 -4.65 -19.14 23.48
N ILE A 394 -4.10 -18.04 24.01
CA ILE A 394 -4.56 -16.68 23.70
C ILE A 394 -4.46 -16.41 22.20
N GLY A 395 -3.34 -16.79 21.58
CA GLY A 395 -3.14 -16.64 20.13
C GLY A 395 -4.20 -17.38 19.30
N ARG A 396 -4.67 -18.56 19.74
CA ARG A 396 -5.75 -19.31 19.08
C ARG A 396 -7.12 -18.70 19.32
N ILE A 397 -7.39 -18.23 20.53
CA ILE A 397 -8.67 -17.57 20.86
C ILE A 397 -8.85 -16.28 20.05
N ALA A 398 -7.77 -15.50 19.86
CA ALA A 398 -7.79 -14.29 19.04
C ALA A 398 -8.26 -14.54 17.59
N PHE A 399 -8.03 -15.74 17.05
CA PHE A 399 -8.45 -16.10 15.69
C PHE A 399 -9.97 -16.27 15.54
N GLY A 400 -10.68 -16.64 16.60
CA GLY A 400 -12.12 -16.92 16.56
C GLY A 400 -12.96 -15.72 16.09
N PRO A 401 -12.92 -14.58 16.81
CA PRO A 401 -13.64 -13.36 16.41
C PRO A 401 -13.23 -12.86 15.02
N GLN A 402 -11.93 -12.94 14.69
CA GLN A 402 -11.40 -12.55 13.39
C GLN A 402 -12.02 -13.39 12.25
N ALA A 403 -11.98 -14.71 12.36
CA ALA A 403 -12.53 -15.63 11.36
C ALA A 403 -14.05 -15.48 11.22
N ALA A 404 -14.77 -15.32 12.34
CA ALA A 404 -16.21 -15.11 12.34
C ALA A 404 -16.59 -13.83 11.57
N LEU A 405 -15.93 -12.71 11.85
CA LEU A 405 -16.21 -11.44 11.17
C LEU A 405 -15.88 -11.50 9.67
N ILE A 406 -14.76 -12.13 9.29
CA ILE A 406 -14.40 -12.34 7.88
C ILE A 406 -15.50 -13.12 7.15
N PHE A 407 -16.01 -14.18 7.77
CA PHE A 407 -17.09 -15.00 7.21
C PHE A 407 -18.40 -14.21 7.07
N PHE A 408 -18.84 -13.49 8.11
CA PHE A 408 -20.07 -12.70 8.06
C PHE A 408 -20.01 -11.56 7.04
N ILE A 409 -18.88 -10.85 6.95
CA ILE A 409 -18.68 -9.80 5.94
C ILE A 409 -18.68 -10.40 4.53
N SER A 410 -18.07 -11.57 4.36
CA SER A 410 -18.10 -12.30 3.09
C SER A 410 -19.53 -12.61 2.65
N ILE A 411 -20.37 -13.13 3.54
CA ILE A 411 -21.78 -13.42 3.24
C ILE A 411 -22.54 -12.13 2.93
N ARG A 412 -22.30 -11.05 3.67
CA ARG A 412 -23.10 -9.83 3.54
C ARG A 412 -22.77 -9.01 2.29
N PHE A 413 -21.52 -9.01 1.84
CA PHE A 413 -21.03 -8.07 0.83
C PHE A 413 -20.38 -8.71 -0.40
N TYR A 414 -20.43 -10.05 -0.59
CA TYR A 414 -19.79 -10.71 -1.74
C TYR A 414 -20.21 -10.13 -3.10
N ASP A 415 -21.43 -9.59 -3.22
CA ASP A 415 -21.92 -8.95 -4.45
C ASP A 415 -21.04 -7.77 -4.90
N ASP A 416 -20.46 -7.02 -3.97
CA ASP A 416 -19.49 -5.94 -4.23
C ASP A 416 -18.09 -6.35 -3.74
N LEU A 417 -17.43 -7.22 -4.51
CA LEU A 417 -16.09 -7.74 -4.17
C LEU A 417 -15.07 -6.67 -3.76
N PRO A 418 -14.87 -5.53 -4.48
CA PRO A 418 -13.95 -4.48 -4.03
C PRO A 418 -14.20 -3.98 -2.61
N PHE A 419 -15.46 -3.71 -2.27
CA PHE A 419 -15.84 -3.25 -0.94
C PHE A 419 -15.71 -4.36 0.11
N CYS A 420 -16.16 -5.57 -0.25
CA CYS A 420 -16.06 -6.76 0.60
C CYS A 420 -14.61 -7.08 0.97
N TRP A 421 -13.71 -7.12 0.00
CA TRP A 421 -12.29 -7.41 0.22
C TRP A 421 -11.62 -6.33 1.06
N MET A 422 -11.97 -5.05 0.85
CA MET A 422 -11.47 -3.96 1.68
C MET A 422 -11.87 -4.16 3.15
N LEU A 423 -13.15 -4.43 3.43
CA LEU A 423 -13.65 -4.66 4.79
C LEU A 423 -13.06 -5.91 5.43
N ILE A 424 -13.00 -7.03 4.70
CA ILE A 424 -12.39 -8.28 5.16
C ILE A 424 -10.93 -8.03 5.55
N THR A 425 -10.19 -7.25 4.76
CA THR A 425 -8.78 -6.94 5.03
C THR A 425 -8.63 -6.01 6.24
N MET A 426 -9.47 -4.99 6.38
CA MET A 426 -9.47 -4.11 7.55
C MET A 426 -9.74 -4.89 8.85
N VAL A 427 -10.73 -5.79 8.83
CA VAL A 427 -11.04 -6.67 9.97
C VAL A 427 -9.91 -7.65 10.24
N PHE A 428 -9.36 -8.28 9.19
CA PHE A 428 -8.23 -9.18 9.33
C PHE A 428 -7.05 -8.48 10.01
N ILE A 429 -6.74 -7.24 9.65
CA ILE A 429 -5.63 -6.50 10.26
C ILE A 429 -5.98 -6.07 11.69
N ALA A 430 -7.16 -5.50 11.92
CA ALA A 430 -7.55 -4.97 13.23
C ALA A 430 -7.62 -6.06 14.30
N PHE A 431 -8.12 -7.24 13.96
CA PHE A 431 -8.24 -8.38 14.88
C PHE A 431 -7.03 -9.33 14.83
N ASN A 432 -5.95 -8.96 14.13
CA ASN A 432 -4.75 -9.80 14.11
C ASN A 432 -4.02 -9.73 15.46
N LYS A 433 -3.45 -10.86 15.89
CA LYS A 433 -2.57 -10.95 17.06
C LYS A 433 -1.25 -10.18 16.90
N VAL A 434 -0.81 -9.92 15.67
CA VAL A 434 0.37 -9.11 15.34
C VAL A 434 -0.03 -8.12 14.26
N CYS A 435 0.21 -6.82 14.50
CA CYS A 435 -0.14 -5.77 13.55
C CYS A 435 1.01 -4.76 13.39
N THR A 436 1.47 -4.57 12.16
CA THR A 436 2.51 -3.59 11.80
C THR A 436 1.97 -2.58 10.79
N SER A 437 2.62 -1.43 10.67
CA SER A 437 2.18 -0.34 9.80
C SER A 437 2.14 -0.72 8.31
N GLN A 438 2.99 -1.65 7.89
CA GLN A 438 3.07 -2.14 6.50
C GLN A 438 1.74 -2.76 6.05
N TYR A 439 0.97 -3.37 6.97
CA TYR A 439 -0.28 -4.06 6.63
C TYR A 439 -1.35 -3.10 6.11
N PHE A 440 -1.27 -1.81 6.44
CA PHE A 440 -2.32 -0.85 6.06
C PHE A 440 -2.43 -0.67 4.54
N VAL A 441 -1.34 -0.92 3.78
CA VAL A 441 -1.38 -0.87 2.31
C VAL A 441 -2.30 -1.93 1.71
N TRP A 442 -2.56 -3.04 2.42
CA TRP A 442 -3.37 -4.15 1.91
C TRP A 442 -4.83 -3.78 1.70
N PHE A 443 -5.41 -2.93 2.55
CA PHE A 443 -6.78 -2.43 2.34
C PHE A 443 -6.80 -1.09 1.59
N ILE A 444 -5.76 -0.25 1.76
CA ILE A 444 -5.65 1.02 1.03
C ILE A 444 -5.56 0.79 -0.48
N CYS A 445 -4.97 -0.32 -0.96
CA CYS A 445 -4.93 -0.62 -2.40
C CYS A 445 -6.31 -0.90 -3.01
N LEU A 446 -7.29 -1.30 -2.20
CA LEU A 446 -8.66 -1.57 -2.63
C LEU A 446 -9.55 -0.33 -2.56
N LEU A 447 -9.19 0.64 -1.72
CA LEU A 447 -9.97 1.86 -1.47
C LEU A 447 -10.32 2.68 -2.73
N PRO A 448 -9.42 2.88 -3.72
CA PRO A 448 -9.76 3.64 -4.93
C PRO A 448 -10.93 3.07 -5.72
N ILE A 449 -11.13 1.75 -5.67
CA ILE A 449 -12.25 1.06 -6.32
C ILE A 449 -13.43 0.96 -5.36
N ALA A 450 -13.20 0.55 -4.10
CA ALA A 450 -14.25 0.32 -3.10
C ALA A 450 -15.04 1.59 -2.74
N GLN A 451 -14.43 2.78 -2.82
CA GLN A 451 -15.12 4.05 -2.52
C GLN A 451 -16.38 4.30 -3.37
N ARG A 452 -16.52 3.64 -4.53
CA ARG A 452 -17.69 3.78 -5.42
C ARG A 452 -19.02 3.40 -4.76
N SER A 453 -19.01 2.57 -3.73
CA SER A 453 -20.19 2.11 -2.99
C SER A 453 -20.33 2.76 -1.61
N ILE A 454 -19.47 3.74 -1.29
CA ILE A 454 -19.49 4.47 -0.02
C ILE A 454 -20.06 5.86 -0.25
N GLU A 455 -21.20 6.17 0.37
CA GLU A 455 -21.82 7.48 0.30
C GLU A 455 -21.60 8.26 1.59
N MET A 456 -20.48 8.98 1.66
CA MET A 456 -20.09 9.72 2.85
C MET A 456 -19.72 11.17 2.52
N SER A 457 -20.12 12.10 3.40
CA SER A 457 -19.73 13.51 3.27
C SER A 457 -18.21 13.68 3.41
N LEU A 458 -17.62 14.60 2.64
CA LEU A 458 -16.18 14.90 2.71
C LEU A 458 -15.73 15.26 4.13
N LYS A 459 -16.53 16.04 4.87
CA LYS A 459 -16.24 16.39 6.28
C LYS A 459 -16.07 15.14 7.13
N ARG A 460 -16.97 14.17 7.00
CA ARG A 460 -16.88 12.91 7.75
C ARG A 460 -15.68 12.08 7.31
N SER A 461 -15.43 11.96 6.00
CA SER A 461 -14.23 11.27 5.50
C SER A 461 -12.94 11.87 6.07
N VAL A 462 -12.81 13.19 6.07
CA VAL A 462 -11.65 13.89 6.65
C VAL A 462 -11.53 13.63 8.16
N VAL A 463 -12.63 13.69 8.90
CA VAL A 463 -12.62 13.38 10.35
C VAL A 463 -12.17 11.94 10.61
N LEU A 464 -12.69 10.98 9.85
CA LEU A 464 -12.33 9.57 9.99
C LEU A 464 -10.86 9.30 9.63
N SER A 465 -10.37 9.88 8.54
CA SER A 465 -8.95 9.80 8.17
C SER A 465 -8.04 10.46 9.21
N SER A 466 -8.45 11.61 9.74
CA SER A 466 -7.68 12.31 10.79
C SER A 466 -7.62 11.50 12.07
N MET A 467 -8.74 10.91 12.50
CA MET A 467 -8.81 10.04 13.67
C MET A 467 -7.89 8.81 13.51
N TRP A 468 -7.86 8.20 12.32
CA TRP A 468 -6.98 7.07 12.02
C TRP A 468 -5.49 7.44 12.06
N ILE A 469 -5.13 8.61 11.54
CA ILE A 469 -3.75 9.12 11.56
C ILE A 469 -3.34 9.47 13.00
N ILE A 470 -4.20 10.15 13.75
CA ILE A 470 -3.94 10.54 15.15
C ILE A 470 -3.74 9.28 16.00
N ALA A 471 -4.57 8.25 15.85
CA ALA A 471 -4.41 7.00 16.59
C ALA A 471 -3.03 6.35 16.35
N GLN A 472 -2.50 6.40 15.12
CA GLN A 472 -1.15 5.93 14.82
C GLN A 472 -0.07 6.82 15.43
N ALA A 473 -0.21 8.14 15.32
CA ALA A 473 0.75 9.07 15.91
C ALA A 473 0.84 8.92 17.44
N THR A 474 -0.31 8.76 18.10
CA THR A 474 -0.40 8.48 19.55
C THR A 474 0.28 7.16 19.93
N TRP A 475 0.29 6.16 19.05
CA TRP A 475 0.99 4.90 19.27
C TRP A 475 2.51 5.03 19.03
N LEU A 476 2.91 5.75 17.98
CA LEU A 476 4.31 5.89 17.58
C LEU A 476 5.14 6.65 18.61
N LEU A 477 4.57 7.64 19.29
CA LEU A 477 5.29 8.46 20.27
C LEU A 477 5.83 7.65 21.47
N PRO A 478 5.01 6.90 22.23
CA PRO A 478 5.53 6.08 23.32
C PRO A 478 6.42 4.93 22.80
N ALA A 479 6.14 4.37 21.63
CA ALA A 479 7.00 3.36 21.01
C ALA A 479 8.40 3.89 20.68
N TYR A 480 8.49 5.14 20.21
CA TYR A 480 9.77 5.81 19.97
C TYR A 480 10.57 5.98 21.27
N PHE A 481 9.93 6.44 22.36
CA PHE A 481 10.62 6.56 23.65
C PHE A 481 11.09 5.22 24.21
N LEU A 482 10.32 4.15 24.00
CA LEU A 482 10.74 2.80 24.38
C LEU A 482 11.95 2.34 23.59
N GLU A 483 11.90 2.40 22.27
CA GLU A 483 12.91 1.80 21.39
C GLU A 483 14.23 2.61 21.38
N PHE A 484 14.14 3.94 21.33
CA PHE A 484 15.32 4.78 21.13
C PHE A 484 15.86 5.37 22.43
N TRP A 485 15.01 5.63 23.43
CA TRP A 485 15.41 6.28 24.68
C TRP A 485 15.39 5.32 25.88
N GLY A 486 14.93 4.07 25.69
CA GLY A 486 14.88 3.06 26.74
C GLY A 486 13.90 3.39 27.87
N VAL A 487 12.92 4.28 27.63
CA VAL A 487 11.92 4.66 28.63
C VAL A 487 10.85 3.58 28.71
N ASP A 488 10.57 3.05 29.90
CA ASP A 488 9.48 2.11 30.12
C ASP A 488 8.12 2.77 29.84
N SER A 489 7.60 2.57 28.62
CA SER A 489 6.33 3.10 28.14
C SER A 489 5.35 2.02 27.72
N PHE A 490 5.58 0.75 28.11
CA PHE A 490 4.79 -0.41 27.66
C PHE A 490 3.28 -0.24 27.89
N LEU A 491 2.87 0.30 29.04
CA LEU A 491 1.47 0.56 29.35
C LEU A 491 0.85 1.61 28.42
N PHE A 492 1.58 2.68 28.10
CA PHE A 492 1.12 3.72 27.17
C PHE A 492 0.97 3.18 25.75
N ILE A 493 1.91 2.34 25.30
CA ILE A 493 1.81 1.66 24.01
C ILE A 493 0.57 0.76 23.99
N TRP A 494 0.30 0.01 25.06
CA TRP A 494 -0.87 -0.85 25.15
C TRP A 494 -2.19 -0.06 25.10
N LEU A 495 -2.30 1.03 25.87
CA LEU A 495 -3.46 1.94 25.81
C LEU A 495 -3.65 2.53 24.41
N ALA A 496 -2.55 2.92 23.75
CA ALA A 496 -2.60 3.39 22.37
C ALA A 496 -3.01 2.28 21.38
N SER A 497 -2.60 1.02 21.59
CA SER A 497 -3.05 -0.13 20.80
C SER A 497 -4.56 -0.36 20.96
N LEU A 498 -5.12 -0.20 22.15
CA LEU A 498 -6.57 -0.25 22.38
C LEU A 498 -7.30 0.88 21.64
N LEU A 499 -6.80 2.12 21.73
CA LEU A 499 -7.36 3.25 21.00
C LEU A 499 -7.32 3.02 19.48
N PHE A 500 -6.19 2.51 18.97
CA PHE A 500 -6.02 2.16 17.56
C PHE A 500 -7.00 1.06 17.13
N PHE A 501 -7.15 0.01 17.93
CA PHE A 501 -8.13 -1.05 17.69
C PHE A 501 -9.56 -0.52 17.62
N SER A 502 -9.99 0.24 18.64
CA SER A 502 -11.33 0.86 18.69
C SER A 502 -11.56 1.80 17.51
N THR A 503 -10.55 2.55 17.10
CA THR A 503 -10.59 3.42 15.93
C THR A 503 -10.84 2.63 14.65
N ASN A 504 -10.14 1.51 14.43
CA ASN A 504 -10.35 0.66 13.26
C ASN A 504 -11.73 -0.01 13.25
N VAL A 505 -12.21 -0.49 14.40
CA VAL A 505 -13.58 -1.03 14.53
C VAL A 505 -14.62 0.04 14.19
N PHE A 506 -14.47 1.25 14.73
CA PHE A 506 -15.36 2.36 14.43
C PHE A 506 -15.34 2.73 12.93
N LEU A 507 -14.17 2.74 12.29
CA LEU A 507 -14.06 2.94 10.83
C LEU A 507 -14.82 1.88 10.05
N VAL A 508 -14.66 0.61 10.38
CA VAL A 508 -15.39 -0.50 9.73
C VAL A 508 -16.90 -0.30 9.87
N VAL A 509 -17.39 0.06 11.07
CA VAL A 509 -18.81 0.36 11.29
C VAL A 509 -19.27 1.54 10.44
N GLN A 510 -18.51 2.64 10.39
CA GLN A 510 -18.87 3.79 9.55
C GLN A 510 -18.92 3.41 8.07
N LEU A 511 -17.96 2.63 7.57
CA LEU A 511 -17.97 2.18 6.18
C LEU A 511 -19.20 1.31 5.86
N ILE A 512 -19.59 0.40 6.78
CA ILE A 512 -20.78 -0.43 6.63
C ILE A 512 -22.07 0.41 6.65
N THR A 513 -22.19 1.37 7.57
CA THR A 513 -23.40 2.20 7.69
C THR A 513 -23.61 3.16 6.52
N HIS A 514 -22.54 3.54 5.81
CA HIS A 514 -22.58 4.40 4.61
C HIS A 514 -22.42 3.60 3.32
N TYR A 515 -22.50 2.26 3.39
CA TYR A 515 -22.52 1.42 2.21
C TYR A 515 -23.86 1.54 1.49
N ARG A 516 -23.82 1.85 0.20
CA ARG A 516 -24.98 1.81 -0.68
C ARG A 516 -24.84 0.64 -1.63
N ASP A 517 -25.81 -0.26 -1.60
CA ASP A 517 -25.85 -1.42 -2.47
C ASP A 517 -25.86 -0.96 -3.95
N PRO A 518 -24.81 -1.31 -4.73
CA PRO A 518 -24.74 -0.94 -6.13
C PRO A 518 -25.79 -1.63 -7.02
N PHE A 519 -26.44 -2.69 -6.53
CA PHE A 519 -27.36 -3.56 -7.26
C PHE A 519 -28.84 -3.37 -6.87
N GLN A 520 -29.12 -2.58 -5.83
CA GLN A 520 -30.48 -2.11 -5.53
C GLN A 520 -30.74 -0.79 -6.27
N ARG A 521 -31.30 -0.89 -7.48
CA ARG A 521 -32.06 0.18 -8.12
C ARG A 521 -33.40 -0.38 -8.58
#